data_AF-A0A7S0WQ67-F1
#
_entry.id   AF-A0A7S0WQ67-F1
#
_cell.length_a   1.000
_cell.length_b   1.000
_cell.length_c   1.000
_cell.angle_alpha   90.00
_cell.angle_beta   90.00
_cell.angle_gamma   90.00
#
_symmetry.space_group_name_H-M   'P 1'
#
loop_
_entity.id
_entity.type
_entity.pdbx_description
1 polymer ?
#
loop_
_entity_poly.entity_id
_entity_poly.type
_entity_poly.pdbx_seq_one_letter_code
_entity_poly.pdbx_strand_id
1 'polypeptide(L)'
;RRRDGIIHMKFPRLGRYARSVRASGKASESADIKQRHTDAVSSNEVLVPQDILKIPQSIHDVDNGKILGFGADLDVDHPGFADQPYKERRKRISDLARAHKPGEPILRIEYMDYEIDCWGEVLRNLRSQFPMYACKEYLEALERCGFEEGAVPQLQDMSALLQRTTGWTIRPVAGLLHPRDFLNGLAFKTFHSTQYVRHHSKPMYTPEPDICHELIGHVPMLLNPDYCDLVQAIGAASLGASEKDIWHLTKVYWYTVEFGVVYESGVPKAFGAGILSSYGEMEHCGTGKATVSGLDPYSRLPNSNPLLP
;
A
#
# COMPACT_ATOMS: atom_id res chain seq x y z
N ARG A 1 -21.34 -33.45 9.84
CA ARG A 1 -22.29 -32.63 9.06
C ARG A 1 -21.84 -31.18 9.17
N ARG A 2 -21.54 -30.58 8.00
CA ARG A 2 -20.95 -29.25 7.81
C ARG A 2 -21.82 -28.14 8.42
N ARG A 3 -21.18 -27.17 9.09
CA ARG A 3 -21.63 -25.78 9.23
C ARG A 3 -20.39 -24.88 9.23
N ASP A 4 -20.24 -24.17 8.12
CA ASP A 4 -19.89 -22.75 8.03
C ASP A 4 -18.62 -22.28 8.74
N GLY A 5 -17.48 -22.53 8.10
CA GLY A 5 -16.23 -21.82 8.37
C GLY A 5 -16.22 -20.46 7.67
N ILE A 6 -16.98 -19.49 8.20
CA ILE A 6 -16.74 -18.07 7.94
C ILE A 6 -15.73 -17.63 9.00
N ILE A 7 -14.51 -17.31 8.59
CA ILE A 7 -13.55 -16.64 9.47
C ILE A 7 -14.06 -15.20 9.63
N HIS A 8 -14.87 -14.96 10.66
CA HIS A 8 -15.17 -13.61 11.10
C HIS A 8 -13.92 -13.01 11.73
N MET A 9 -13.20 -12.16 10.99
CA MET A 9 -12.27 -11.21 11.62
C MET A 9 -13.09 -10.18 12.39
N LYS A 10 -13.36 -10.46 13.67
CA LYS A 10 -13.92 -9.46 14.60
C LYS A 10 -12.82 -8.49 15.00
N PHE A 11 -12.75 -7.34 14.33
CA PHE A 11 -11.97 -6.21 14.83
C PHE A 11 -12.66 -5.61 16.07
N PRO A 12 -11.94 -5.37 17.18
CA PRO A 12 -12.50 -4.66 18.32
C PRO A 12 -12.95 -3.26 17.89
N ARG A 13 -14.20 -2.87 18.23
CA ARG A 13 -14.69 -1.50 18.04
C ARG A 13 -13.69 -0.51 18.64
N LEU A 14 -13.08 0.33 17.81
CA LEU A 14 -12.22 1.45 18.20
C LEU A 14 -13.05 2.49 18.97
N GLY A 15 -13.23 2.24 20.26
CA GLY A 15 -13.97 3.08 21.18
C GLY A 15 -13.27 3.14 22.53
N ARG A 16 -12.11 3.82 22.56
CA ARG A 16 -11.49 4.52 23.72
C ARG A 16 -9.99 4.74 23.48
N TYR A 17 -9.63 5.66 22.59
CA TYR A 17 -8.32 6.31 22.62
C TYR A 17 -8.49 7.80 22.32
N ALA A 18 -9.23 8.46 23.22
CA ALA A 18 -9.30 9.91 23.33
C ALA A 18 -9.73 10.25 24.75
N ARG A 19 -8.76 10.29 25.68
CA ARG A 19 -8.76 11.06 26.93
C ARG A 19 -7.64 10.56 27.86
N SER A 20 -6.47 11.21 27.80
CA SER A 20 -5.70 11.57 29.00
C SER A 20 -4.49 12.43 28.62
N VAL A 21 -4.73 13.70 28.29
CA VAL A 21 -3.70 14.73 28.47
C VAL A 21 -4.40 15.93 29.10
N ARG A 22 -4.38 16.00 30.44
CA ARG A 22 -4.30 17.24 31.21
C ARG A 22 -4.25 16.98 32.72
N ALA A 23 -3.35 17.74 33.33
CA ALA A 23 -3.28 18.16 34.73
C ALA A 23 -2.78 17.15 35.77
N SER A 24 -1.54 17.34 36.21
CA SER A 24 -1.28 17.84 37.58
C SER A 24 0.20 18.15 37.76
N GLY A 25 0.53 19.44 37.87
CA GLY A 25 1.74 19.88 38.55
C GLY A 25 1.40 20.22 39.99
N LYS A 26 2.25 19.81 40.94
CA LYS A 26 2.83 20.64 42.02
C LYS A 26 3.58 19.78 43.06
N ALA A 27 4.89 20.06 43.14
CA ALA A 27 5.79 20.21 44.29
C ALA A 27 5.47 19.57 45.66
N SER A 28 6.48 18.90 46.23
CA SER A 28 6.98 19.15 47.61
C SER A 28 8.39 18.59 47.81
N GLU A 29 9.21 19.36 48.54
CA GLU A 29 10.63 19.23 48.89
C GLU A 29 10.99 18.16 49.95
N SER A 30 12.33 17.99 50.11
CA SER A 30 13.11 17.64 51.32
C SER A 30 13.24 16.14 51.69
N ALA A 31 14.37 15.58 52.12
CA ALA A 31 15.76 16.03 52.30
C ALA A 31 16.69 14.79 52.57
N ASP A 32 17.97 14.93 52.19
CA ASP A 32 19.22 14.41 52.79
C ASP A 32 19.49 12.90 53.04
N ILE A 33 20.63 12.40 52.51
CA ILE A 33 21.82 11.91 53.27
C ILE A 33 22.92 11.31 52.32
N LYS A 34 24.04 12.06 52.21
CA LYS A 34 25.49 11.72 52.09
C LYS A 34 26.02 10.43 51.39
N GLN A 35 26.69 10.68 50.26
CA GLN A 35 28.16 10.54 49.99
C GLN A 35 28.86 9.16 50.09
N ARG A 36 29.35 8.62 48.95
CA ARG A 36 30.78 8.29 48.64
C ARG A 36 30.93 7.58 47.27
N HIS A 37 31.90 8.08 46.48
CA HIS A 37 32.78 7.45 45.45
C HIS A 37 32.51 5.96 45.12
N THR A 38 32.43 5.49 43.87
CA THR A 38 33.36 5.65 42.74
C THR A 38 32.67 5.35 41.39
N ASP A 39 33.41 5.65 40.31
CA ASP A 39 33.33 5.09 38.97
C ASP A 39 32.56 5.86 37.90
N ALA A 40 33.39 6.54 37.10
CA ALA A 40 33.09 7.23 35.88
C ALA A 40 32.56 6.26 34.81
N VAL A 41 31.26 6.24 34.58
CA VAL A 41 30.65 6.04 33.25
C VAL A 41 29.32 6.79 33.27
N SER A 42 29.27 8.01 32.73
CA SER A 42 28.00 8.71 32.50
C SER A 42 27.99 9.29 31.11
N SER A 43 27.39 8.53 30.21
CA SER A 43 26.39 9.00 29.26
C SER A 43 26.67 10.35 28.59
N ASN A 44 27.37 10.30 27.46
CA ASN A 44 26.96 11.15 26.34
C ASN A 44 25.56 10.67 25.92
N GLU A 45 24.53 11.12 26.64
CA GLU A 45 23.20 11.23 26.05
C GLU A 45 23.33 12.27 24.94
N VAL A 46 23.59 11.77 23.74
CA VAL A 46 23.29 12.52 22.53
C VAL A 46 21.80 12.83 22.62
N LEU A 47 21.47 14.07 22.98
CA LEU A 47 20.17 14.66 22.79
C LEU A 47 19.91 14.64 21.27
N VAL A 48 19.42 13.50 20.77
CA VAL A 48 18.77 13.46 19.47
C VAL A 48 17.59 14.41 19.61
N PRO A 49 17.51 15.50 18.84
CA PRO A 49 16.33 16.33 18.85
C PRO A 49 15.16 15.40 18.58
N GLN A 50 14.21 15.33 19.51
CA GLN A 50 12.90 14.77 19.17
C GLN A 50 12.33 15.73 18.13
N ASP A 51 12.58 15.46 16.85
CA ASP A 51 11.65 15.86 15.82
C ASP A 51 10.33 15.28 16.28
N ILE A 52 9.50 16.13 16.88
CA ILE A 52 8.15 15.77 17.28
C ILE A 52 7.49 15.30 15.99
N LEU A 53 7.38 13.98 15.83
CA LEU A 53 6.74 13.35 14.69
C LEU A 53 5.36 13.98 14.55
N LYS A 54 5.22 14.88 13.56
CA LYS A 54 3.97 15.59 13.32
C LYS A 54 2.95 14.55 12.86
N ILE A 55 2.00 14.23 13.72
CA ILE A 55 0.92 13.30 13.39
C ILE A 55 -0.03 14.02 12.42
N PRO A 56 -0.16 13.58 11.15
CA PRO A 56 -1.06 14.23 10.21
C PRO A 56 -2.49 14.18 10.74
N GLN A 57 -3.26 15.27 10.54
CA GLN A 57 -4.66 15.36 10.97
C GLN A 57 -5.63 15.23 9.79
N SER A 58 -5.11 15.36 8.57
CA SER A 58 -5.85 15.17 7.32
C SER A 58 -4.92 14.69 6.21
N ILE A 59 -5.49 14.28 5.07
CA ILE A 59 -4.72 13.92 3.87
C ILE A 59 -3.86 15.09 3.35
N HIS A 60 -4.22 16.34 3.65
CA HIS A 60 -3.43 17.52 3.27
C HIS A 60 -2.11 17.64 4.05
N ASP A 61 -1.99 16.96 5.20
CA ASP A 61 -0.76 16.92 5.99
C ASP A 61 0.19 15.79 5.57
N VAL A 62 -0.27 14.85 4.74
CA VAL A 62 0.53 13.69 4.30
C VAL A 62 1.39 14.09 3.11
N ASP A 63 2.71 13.90 3.25
CA ASP A 63 3.67 14.18 2.18
C ASP A 63 3.46 13.23 0.98
N ASN A 64 3.59 13.77 -0.22
CA ASN A 64 3.53 13.03 -1.48
C ASN A 64 4.78 13.28 -2.35
N GLY A 65 5.80 13.95 -1.78
CA GLY A 65 7.02 14.35 -2.47
C GLY A 65 8.23 13.44 -2.18
N LYS A 66 8.29 12.80 -1.01
CA LYS A 66 9.40 11.92 -0.63
C LYS A 66 9.32 10.54 -1.31
N ILE A 67 9.84 10.47 -2.54
CA ILE A 67 9.94 9.24 -3.33
C ILE A 67 11.27 8.52 -3.03
N LEU A 68 11.19 7.25 -2.64
CA LEU A 68 12.33 6.38 -2.34
C LEU A 68 12.83 5.57 -3.54
N GLY A 69 12.00 5.38 -4.56
CA GLY A 69 12.35 4.56 -5.73
C GLY A 69 11.26 4.55 -6.80
N PHE A 70 11.54 3.88 -7.92
CA PHE A 70 10.60 3.67 -9.04
C PHE A 70 10.01 4.97 -9.60
N GLY A 71 10.79 6.05 -9.53
CA GLY A 71 10.45 7.36 -10.05
C GLY A 71 10.73 7.47 -11.55
N ALA A 72 11.27 8.61 -11.99
CA ALA A 72 11.74 8.78 -13.37
C ALA A 72 13.13 8.17 -13.61
N ASP A 73 13.90 7.98 -12.52
CA ASP A 73 15.21 7.35 -12.55
C ASP A 73 15.02 5.83 -12.46
N LEU A 74 15.46 5.13 -13.50
CA LEU A 74 15.27 3.68 -13.66
C LEU A 74 16.57 2.95 -13.34
N ASP A 75 16.46 1.78 -12.73
CA ASP A 75 17.60 0.89 -12.48
C ASP A 75 18.20 0.37 -13.80
N VAL A 76 19.49 -0.01 -13.77
CA VAL A 76 20.22 -0.49 -14.96
C VAL A 76 19.58 -1.72 -15.62
N ASP A 77 18.94 -2.57 -14.81
CA ASP A 77 18.26 -3.79 -15.28
C ASP A 77 16.80 -3.55 -15.72
N HIS A 78 16.29 -2.32 -15.57
CA HIS A 78 14.94 -1.96 -16.00
C HIS A 78 14.87 -2.00 -17.55
N PRO A 79 13.83 -2.60 -18.16
CA PRO A 79 13.73 -2.73 -19.62
C PRO A 79 13.74 -1.38 -20.38
N GLY A 80 13.23 -0.33 -19.73
CA GLY A 80 13.28 1.06 -20.22
C GLY A 80 14.55 1.85 -19.88
N PHE A 81 15.59 1.23 -19.29
CA PHE A 81 16.81 1.95 -18.89
C PHE A 81 17.54 2.61 -20.06
N ALA A 82 17.52 2.00 -21.25
CA ALA A 82 18.11 2.60 -22.46
C ALA A 82 17.06 3.31 -23.36
N ASP A 83 15.79 3.33 -22.96
CA ASP A 83 14.69 3.91 -23.73
C ASP A 83 14.43 5.36 -23.28
N GLN A 84 14.99 6.30 -24.03
CA GLN A 84 14.87 7.73 -23.73
C GLN A 84 13.42 8.24 -23.85
N PRO A 85 12.65 7.92 -24.91
CA PRO A 85 11.23 8.23 -24.97
C PRO A 85 10.43 7.75 -23.74
N TYR A 86 10.67 6.53 -23.27
CA TYR A 86 10.01 5.98 -22.08
C TYR A 86 10.37 6.76 -20.81
N LYS A 87 11.65 7.12 -20.61
CA LYS A 87 12.06 7.96 -19.46
C LYS A 87 11.40 9.32 -19.47
N GLU A 88 11.32 9.96 -20.63
CA GLU A 88 10.64 11.26 -20.76
C GLU A 88 9.15 11.14 -20.48
N ARG A 89 8.52 10.04 -20.94
CA ARG A 89 7.12 9.73 -20.65
C ARG A 89 6.90 9.55 -19.14
N ARG A 90 7.77 8.78 -18.47
CA ARG A 90 7.76 8.59 -17.00
C ARG A 90 7.89 9.91 -16.26
N LYS A 91 8.89 10.72 -16.62
CA LYS A 91 9.10 12.03 -16.02
C LYS A 91 7.86 12.92 -16.14
N ARG A 92 7.25 13.01 -17.32
CA ARG A 92 6.02 13.82 -17.53
C ARG A 92 4.90 13.37 -16.60
N ILE A 93 4.64 12.07 -16.50
CA ILE A 93 3.60 11.52 -15.63
C ILE A 93 3.93 11.78 -14.14
N SER A 94 5.17 11.54 -13.72
CA SER A 94 5.62 11.82 -12.35
C SER A 94 5.51 13.30 -11.99
N ASP A 95 5.78 14.22 -12.92
CA ASP A 95 5.63 15.66 -12.68
C ASP A 95 4.17 16.05 -12.46
N LEU A 96 3.22 15.44 -13.18
CA LEU A 96 1.79 15.63 -12.95
C LEU A 96 1.37 15.14 -11.55
N ALA A 97 1.87 13.97 -11.13
CA ALA A 97 1.59 13.43 -9.81
C ALA A 97 2.14 14.33 -8.68
N ARG A 98 3.34 14.90 -8.85
CA ARG A 98 3.92 15.86 -7.89
C ARG A 98 3.15 17.16 -7.79
N ALA A 99 2.55 17.60 -8.89
CA ALA A 99 1.77 18.84 -8.93
C ALA A 99 0.38 18.70 -8.29
N HIS A 100 -0.14 17.47 -8.15
CA HIS A 100 -1.47 17.21 -7.63
C HIS A 100 -1.62 17.58 -6.14
N LYS A 101 -2.75 18.23 -5.81
CA LYS A 101 -3.14 18.54 -4.44
C LYS A 101 -4.42 17.79 -4.05
N PRO A 102 -4.53 17.26 -2.81
CA PRO A 102 -5.76 16.65 -2.35
C PRO A 102 -6.95 17.61 -2.49
N GLY A 103 -8.09 17.08 -2.96
CA GLY A 103 -9.30 17.86 -3.25
C GLY A 103 -9.39 18.39 -4.69
N GLU A 104 -8.28 18.44 -5.44
CA GLU A 104 -8.30 18.76 -6.86
C GLU A 104 -8.56 17.49 -7.71
N PRO A 105 -9.22 17.62 -8.87
CA PRO A 105 -9.35 16.51 -9.82
C PRO A 105 -7.99 15.96 -10.25
N ILE A 106 -7.88 14.64 -10.35
CA ILE A 106 -6.71 13.96 -10.89
C ILE A 106 -6.67 14.22 -12.40
N LEU A 107 -5.54 14.71 -12.89
CA LEU A 107 -5.37 14.98 -14.31
C LEU A 107 -5.41 13.68 -15.11
N ARG A 108 -6.18 13.73 -16.21
CA ARG A 108 -6.29 12.61 -17.14
C ARG A 108 -5.02 12.49 -17.97
N ILE A 109 -4.62 11.26 -18.25
CA ILE A 109 -3.48 10.93 -19.10
C ILE A 109 -4.00 10.51 -20.46
N GLU A 110 -3.53 11.18 -21.51
CA GLU A 110 -3.64 10.68 -22.86
C GLU A 110 -2.61 9.55 -23.03
N TYR A 111 -3.07 8.31 -22.87
CA TYR A 111 -2.24 7.11 -23.05
C TYR A 111 -1.95 6.87 -24.53
N MET A 112 -0.71 6.49 -24.83
CA MET A 112 -0.26 6.18 -26.18
C MET A 112 -0.76 4.79 -26.59
N ASP A 113 -0.87 4.53 -27.90
CA ASP A 113 -1.33 3.23 -28.42
C ASP A 113 -0.54 2.05 -27.83
N TYR A 114 0.79 2.16 -27.72
CA TYR A 114 1.62 1.12 -27.13
C TYR A 114 1.39 0.91 -25.62
N GLU A 115 0.94 1.95 -24.89
CA GLU A 115 0.58 1.84 -23.47
C GLU A 115 -0.78 1.15 -23.32
N ILE A 116 -1.72 1.46 -24.22
CA ILE A 116 -3.04 0.82 -24.29
C ILE A 116 -2.90 -0.66 -24.67
N ASP A 117 -2.09 -0.98 -25.67
CA ASP A 117 -1.81 -2.36 -26.09
C ASP A 117 -1.17 -3.17 -24.94
N CYS A 118 -0.20 -2.57 -24.23
CA CYS A 118 0.45 -3.19 -23.09
C CYS A 118 -0.56 -3.49 -21.96
N TRP A 119 -1.42 -2.52 -21.62
CA TRP A 119 -2.52 -2.73 -20.66
C TRP A 119 -3.47 -3.85 -21.10
N GLY A 120 -3.89 -3.84 -22.37
CA GLY A 120 -4.80 -4.85 -22.92
C GLY A 120 -4.21 -6.25 -22.85
N GLU A 121 -2.93 -6.41 -23.18
CA GLU A 121 -2.22 -7.68 -23.04
C GLU A 121 -2.17 -8.16 -21.58
N VAL A 122 -1.83 -7.28 -20.63
CA VAL A 122 -1.80 -7.60 -19.20
C VAL A 122 -3.18 -8.03 -18.72
N LEU A 123 -4.21 -7.22 -18.99
CA LEU A 123 -5.58 -7.48 -18.55
C LEU A 123 -6.10 -8.81 -19.11
N ARG A 124 -5.89 -9.07 -20.40
CA ARG A 124 -6.32 -10.32 -21.06
C ARG A 124 -5.71 -11.55 -20.40
N ASN A 125 -4.39 -11.52 -20.18
CA ASN A 125 -3.69 -12.67 -19.61
C ASN A 125 -4.11 -12.90 -18.15
N LEU A 126 -4.18 -11.87 -17.31
CA LEU A 126 -4.59 -12.00 -15.92
C LEU A 126 -6.05 -12.45 -15.79
N ARG A 127 -6.96 -11.92 -16.63
CA ARG A 127 -8.38 -12.34 -16.67
C ARG A 127 -8.58 -13.83 -16.88
N SER A 128 -7.73 -14.47 -17.67
CA SER A 128 -7.81 -15.91 -17.91
C SER A 128 -7.53 -16.74 -16.65
N GLN A 129 -6.83 -16.17 -15.67
CA GLN A 129 -6.40 -16.85 -14.45
C GLN A 129 -7.31 -16.57 -13.24
N PHE A 130 -7.96 -15.41 -13.18
CA PHE A 130 -8.75 -14.99 -12.02
C PHE A 130 -9.80 -16.01 -11.55
N PRO A 131 -10.59 -16.68 -12.41
CA PRO A 131 -11.58 -17.66 -11.95
C PRO A 131 -10.97 -18.80 -11.12
N MET A 132 -9.71 -19.15 -11.41
CA MET A 132 -9.02 -20.22 -10.71
C MET A 132 -8.37 -19.75 -9.41
N TYR A 133 -7.87 -18.52 -9.35
CA TYR A 133 -6.98 -18.09 -8.27
C TYR A 133 -7.46 -16.92 -7.43
N ALA A 134 -8.32 -16.03 -7.93
CA ALA A 134 -8.80 -14.89 -7.17
C ALA A 134 -9.97 -15.28 -6.24
N CYS A 135 -10.12 -14.57 -5.13
CA CYS A 135 -11.28 -14.73 -4.24
C CYS A 135 -12.55 -14.20 -4.90
N LYS A 136 -13.70 -14.68 -4.42
CA LYS A 136 -15.02 -14.29 -4.93
C LYS A 136 -15.26 -12.78 -4.79
N GLU A 137 -14.82 -12.15 -3.69
CA GLU A 137 -15.01 -10.72 -3.47
C GLU A 137 -14.26 -9.90 -4.53
N TYR A 138 -13.08 -10.34 -4.93
CA TYR A 138 -12.32 -9.72 -6.02
C TYR A 138 -13.06 -9.87 -7.36
N LEU A 139 -13.54 -11.08 -7.68
CA LEU A 139 -14.23 -11.35 -8.95
C LEU A 139 -15.50 -10.50 -9.09
N GLU A 140 -16.32 -10.42 -8.04
CA GLU A 140 -17.53 -9.59 -7.99
C GLU A 140 -17.18 -8.09 -8.14
N ALA A 141 -16.09 -7.63 -7.53
CA ALA A 141 -15.66 -6.25 -7.61
C ALA A 141 -15.05 -5.89 -8.97
N LEU A 142 -14.31 -6.79 -9.59
CA LEU A 142 -13.65 -6.58 -10.88
C LEU A 142 -14.65 -6.27 -11.99
N GLU A 143 -15.81 -6.93 -11.99
CA GLU A 143 -16.89 -6.64 -12.94
C GLU A 143 -17.37 -5.19 -12.84
N ARG A 144 -17.44 -4.65 -11.61
CA ARG A 144 -17.88 -3.28 -11.32
C ARG A 144 -16.86 -2.22 -11.74
N CYS A 145 -15.59 -2.60 -11.86
CA CYS A 145 -14.54 -1.69 -12.34
C CYS A 145 -14.68 -1.37 -13.83
N GLY A 146 -15.36 -2.24 -14.61
CA GLY A 146 -15.61 -1.98 -16.04
C GLY A 146 -14.35 -1.89 -16.89
N PHE A 147 -13.29 -2.62 -16.53
CA PHE A 147 -12.03 -2.57 -17.27
C PHE A 147 -12.19 -3.13 -18.69
N GLU A 148 -11.60 -2.46 -19.66
CA GLU A 148 -11.61 -2.88 -21.07
C GLU A 148 -10.17 -2.97 -21.58
N GLU A 149 -9.90 -3.90 -22.50
CA GLU A 149 -8.53 -4.08 -23.03
C GLU A 149 -8.08 -2.88 -23.87
N GLY A 150 -9.00 -2.18 -24.53
CA GLY A 150 -8.71 -1.06 -25.43
C GLY A 150 -8.62 0.31 -24.75
N ALA A 151 -8.66 0.38 -23.41
CA ALA A 151 -8.60 1.65 -22.70
C ALA A 151 -8.01 1.49 -21.29
N VAL A 152 -6.91 2.20 -21.02
CA VAL A 152 -6.36 2.32 -19.66
C VAL A 152 -7.31 3.17 -18.82
N PRO A 153 -7.85 2.66 -17.69
CA PRO A 153 -8.76 3.43 -16.86
C PRO A 153 -8.08 4.65 -16.24
N GLN A 154 -8.83 5.74 -16.13
CA GLN A 154 -8.32 6.99 -15.55
C GLN A 154 -8.49 6.97 -14.03
N LEU A 155 -7.45 7.36 -13.28
CA LEU A 155 -7.51 7.41 -11.82
C LEU A 155 -8.66 8.28 -11.31
N GLN A 156 -9.01 9.37 -12.02
CA GLN A 156 -10.14 10.22 -11.62
C GLN A 156 -11.47 9.46 -11.59
N ASP A 157 -11.71 8.58 -12.58
CA ASP A 157 -12.95 7.81 -12.68
C ASP A 157 -12.98 6.71 -11.61
N MET A 158 -11.84 6.05 -11.39
CA MET A 158 -11.69 5.03 -10.35
C MET A 158 -11.81 5.63 -8.94
N SER A 159 -11.20 6.79 -8.69
CA SER A 159 -11.34 7.54 -7.43
C SER A 159 -12.82 7.90 -7.17
N ALA A 160 -13.54 8.34 -8.20
CA ALA A 160 -14.96 8.66 -8.07
C ALA A 160 -15.82 7.41 -7.81
N LEU A 161 -15.47 6.26 -8.41
CA LEU A 161 -16.13 4.98 -8.15
C LEU A 161 -15.91 4.51 -6.70
N LEU A 162 -14.66 4.57 -6.22
CA LEU A 162 -14.30 4.23 -4.84
C LEU A 162 -15.01 5.16 -3.84
N GLN A 163 -15.03 6.47 -4.11
CA GLN A 163 -15.63 7.46 -3.20
C GLN A 163 -17.12 7.21 -3.01
N ARG A 164 -17.85 6.84 -4.08
CA ARG A 164 -19.27 6.50 -4.02
C ARG A 164 -19.54 5.15 -3.36
N THR A 165 -18.58 4.22 -3.38
CA THR A 165 -18.77 2.84 -2.89
C THR A 165 -18.33 2.66 -1.44
N THR A 166 -17.11 3.06 -1.10
CA THR A 166 -16.47 2.80 0.21
C THR A 166 -15.96 4.08 0.88
N GLY A 167 -16.12 5.22 0.21
CA GLY A 167 -15.60 6.51 0.68
C GLY A 167 -14.09 6.65 0.53
N TRP A 168 -13.45 5.76 -0.24
CA TRP A 168 -12.03 5.83 -0.56
C TRP A 168 -11.76 6.71 -1.78
N THR A 169 -10.58 7.32 -1.82
CA THR A 169 -10.10 8.14 -2.93
C THR A 169 -8.73 7.66 -3.38
N ILE A 170 -8.36 8.05 -4.60
CA ILE A 170 -7.00 7.87 -5.13
C ILE A 170 -6.29 9.21 -5.13
N ARG A 171 -5.00 9.22 -4.78
CA ARG A 171 -4.07 10.32 -4.97
C ARG A 171 -2.95 9.86 -5.90
N PRO A 172 -2.67 10.55 -7.02
CA PRO A 172 -1.56 10.17 -7.90
C PRO A 172 -0.23 10.34 -7.18
N VAL A 173 0.69 9.40 -7.39
CA VAL A 173 2.03 9.41 -6.81
C VAL A 173 3.10 9.21 -7.87
N ALA A 174 4.26 9.84 -7.69
CA ALA A 174 5.33 9.86 -8.68
C ALA A 174 6.22 8.60 -8.69
N GLY A 175 6.04 7.70 -7.73
CA GLY A 175 6.83 6.49 -7.49
C GLY A 175 6.58 5.94 -6.08
N LEU A 176 7.52 5.15 -5.56
CA LEU A 176 7.41 4.55 -4.23
C LEU A 176 7.60 5.61 -3.13
N LEU A 177 6.57 5.89 -2.34
CA LEU A 177 6.67 6.78 -1.18
C LEU A 177 7.47 6.15 -0.05
N HIS A 178 7.93 6.99 0.87
CA HIS A 178 8.33 6.51 2.18
C HIS A 178 7.16 5.76 2.84
N PRO A 179 7.37 4.58 3.46
CA PRO A 179 6.27 3.76 3.97
C PRO A 179 5.37 4.48 4.96
N ARG A 180 5.95 5.36 5.80
CA ARG A 180 5.17 6.22 6.71
C ARG A 180 4.12 7.05 6.00
N ASP A 181 4.48 7.69 4.88
CA ASP A 181 3.59 8.60 4.17
C ASP A 181 2.52 7.83 3.41
N PHE A 182 2.90 6.72 2.78
CA PHE A 182 1.96 5.82 2.13
C PHE A 182 0.91 5.29 3.13
N LEU A 183 1.35 4.71 4.25
CA LEU A 183 0.47 4.14 5.27
C LEU A 183 -0.40 5.21 5.93
N ASN A 184 0.14 6.40 6.23
CA ASN A 184 -0.65 7.49 6.79
C ASN A 184 -1.79 7.92 5.84
N GLY A 185 -1.60 7.87 4.52
CA GLY A 185 -2.67 8.12 3.55
C GLY A 185 -3.86 7.17 3.72
N LEU A 186 -3.60 5.90 4.00
CA LEU A 186 -4.62 4.87 4.20
C LEU A 186 -5.53 5.19 5.40
N ALA A 187 -4.99 5.85 6.44
CA ALA A 187 -5.78 6.29 7.59
C ALA A 187 -6.91 7.26 7.19
N PHE A 188 -6.68 8.05 6.14
CA PHE A 188 -7.60 9.02 5.58
C PHE A 188 -8.39 8.48 4.38
N LYS A 189 -8.43 7.15 4.19
CA LYS A 189 -9.07 6.48 3.05
C LYS A 189 -8.56 7.00 1.69
N THR A 190 -7.26 7.29 1.61
CA THR A 190 -6.61 7.72 0.38
C THR A 190 -5.54 6.71 0.00
N PHE A 191 -5.74 6.08 -1.16
CA PHE A 191 -4.77 5.18 -1.76
C PHE A 191 -3.85 5.97 -2.72
N HIS A 192 -2.53 5.81 -2.57
CA HIS A 192 -1.57 6.44 -3.47
C HIS A 192 -1.30 5.50 -4.65
N SER A 193 -1.48 5.99 -5.88
CA SER A 193 -1.39 5.15 -7.09
C SER A 193 -0.56 5.83 -8.16
N THR A 194 0.34 5.08 -8.81
CA THR A 194 1.07 5.57 -9.97
C THR A 194 0.18 5.64 -11.21
N GLN A 195 0.60 6.40 -12.22
CA GLN A 195 -0.14 6.58 -13.48
C GLN A 195 0.59 6.06 -14.72
N TYR A 196 1.86 5.68 -14.60
CA TYR A 196 2.64 5.19 -15.72
C TYR A 196 2.34 3.71 -16.00
N VAL A 197 2.40 3.31 -17.26
CA VAL A 197 2.35 1.90 -17.67
C VAL A 197 3.77 1.33 -17.68
N ARG A 198 3.94 0.07 -17.29
CA ARG A 198 5.20 -0.67 -17.42
C ARG A 198 5.72 -0.65 -18.86
N HIS A 199 7.00 -0.97 -19.02
CA HIS A 199 7.63 -0.99 -20.33
C HIS A 199 7.01 -2.07 -21.24
N HIS A 200 6.56 -1.67 -22.43
CA HIS A 200 5.81 -2.53 -23.35
C HIS A 200 6.59 -3.75 -23.88
N SER A 201 7.93 -3.78 -23.77
CA SER A 201 8.73 -4.96 -24.13
C SER A 201 8.64 -6.12 -23.13
N LYS A 202 8.10 -5.88 -21.94
CA LYS A 202 7.93 -6.87 -20.85
C LYS A 202 6.55 -6.72 -20.18
N PRO A 203 5.43 -6.88 -20.91
CA PRO A 203 4.09 -6.67 -20.35
C PRO A 203 3.81 -7.57 -19.15
N MET A 204 4.33 -8.80 -19.15
CA MET A 204 4.09 -9.79 -18.10
C MET A 204 4.99 -9.64 -16.85
N TYR A 205 5.86 -8.63 -16.80
CA TYR A 205 6.79 -8.45 -15.68
C TYR A 205 7.15 -6.98 -15.44
N THR A 206 7.06 -6.55 -14.20
CA THR A 206 7.62 -5.28 -13.73
C THR A 206 8.00 -5.42 -12.25
N PRO A 207 9.16 -4.92 -11.81
CA PRO A 207 9.49 -4.82 -10.39
C PRO A 207 8.80 -3.62 -9.73
N GLU A 208 8.24 -2.71 -10.53
CA GLU A 208 7.65 -1.45 -10.09
C GLU A 208 6.12 -1.53 -10.06
N PRO A 209 5.46 -0.85 -9.09
CA PRO A 209 4.00 -0.76 -9.03
C PRO A 209 3.49 0.23 -10.10
N ASP A 210 3.39 -0.23 -11.35
CA ASP A 210 2.80 0.54 -12.46
C ASP A 210 1.26 0.57 -12.38
N ILE A 211 0.60 1.36 -13.22
CA ILE A 211 -0.86 1.51 -13.18
C ILE A 211 -1.61 0.18 -13.38
N CYS A 212 -1.02 -0.79 -14.09
CA CYS A 212 -1.57 -2.14 -14.17
C CYS A 212 -1.66 -2.82 -12.79
N HIS A 213 -0.57 -2.76 -12.00
CA HIS A 213 -0.56 -3.25 -10.64
C HIS A 213 -1.60 -2.55 -9.77
N GLU A 214 -1.65 -1.21 -9.84
CA GLU A 214 -2.57 -0.42 -9.02
C GLU A 214 -4.04 -0.71 -9.33
N LEU A 215 -4.40 -0.66 -10.61
CA LEU A 215 -5.79 -0.78 -11.03
C LEU A 215 -6.29 -2.21 -11.02
N ILE A 216 -5.47 -3.17 -11.46
CA ILE A 216 -5.91 -4.57 -11.50
C ILE A 216 -5.78 -5.20 -10.11
N GLY A 217 -4.69 -4.91 -9.39
CA GLY A 217 -4.42 -5.51 -8.09
C GLY A 217 -5.24 -4.89 -6.94
N HIS A 218 -5.21 -3.57 -6.78
CA HIS A 218 -5.78 -2.92 -5.58
C HIS A 218 -7.22 -2.45 -5.74
N VAL A 219 -7.54 -1.78 -6.84
CA VAL A 219 -8.83 -1.06 -6.99
C VAL A 219 -10.06 -1.96 -6.79
N PRO A 220 -10.13 -3.20 -7.31
CA PRO A 220 -11.28 -4.08 -7.08
C PRO A 220 -11.50 -4.33 -5.58
N MET A 221 -10.45 -4.66 -4.83
CA MET A 221 -10.60 -4.92 -3.39
C MET A 221 -10.98 -3.67 -2.59
N LEU A 222 -10.58 -2.47 -3.04
CA LEU A 222 -11.01 -1.20 -2.43
C LEU A 222 -12.51 -0.88 -2.67
N LEU A 223 -13.23 -1.68 -3.46
CA LEU A 223 -14.70 -1.65 -3.55
C LEU A 223 -15.39 -2.50 -2.48
N ASN A 224 -14.64 -3.27 -1.69
CA ASN A 224 -15.13 -4.12 -0.61
C ASN A 224 -14.98 -3.41 0.77
N PRO A 225 -16.08 -3.14 1.50
CA PRO A 225 -16.02 -2.45 2.79
C PRO A 225 -15.18 -3.16 3.87
N ASP A 226 -15.24 -4.50 3.97
CA ASP A 226 -14.50 -5.25 4.99
C ASP A 226 -12.99 -5.19 4.72
N TYR A 227 -12.60 -5.25 3.44
CA TYR A 227 -11.21 -5.02 3.03
C TYR A 227 -10.76 -3.60 3.33
N CYS A 228 -11.59 -2.60 3.03
CA CYS A 228 -11.33 -1.21 3.36
C CYS A 228 -11.10 -0.98 4.87
N ASP A 229 -11.84 -1.67 5.74
CA ASP A 229 -11.64 -1.59 7.19
C ASP A 229 -10.27 -2.15 7.61
N LEU A 230 -9.82 -3.27 7.01
CA LEU A 230 -8.47 -3.80 7.21
C LEU A 230 -7.39 -2.78 6.80
N VAL A 231 -7.48 -2.25 5.57
CA VAL A 231 -6.48 -1.32 5.03
C VAL A 231 -6.45 -0.03 5.85
N GLN A 232 -7.61 0.50 6.25
CA GLN A 232 -7.69 1.69 7.09
C GLN A 232 -7.14 1.42 8.50
N ALA A 233 -7.33 0.22 9.07
CA ALA A 233 -6.77 -0.13 10.37
C ALA A 233 -5.24 -0.11 10.37
N ILE A 234 -4.61 -0.61 9.30
CA ILE A 234 -3.15 -0.52 9.11
C ILE A 234 -2.71 0.95 9.05
N GLY A 235 -3.41 1.79 8.29
CA GLY A 235 -3.11 3.22 8.20
C GLY A 235 -3.31 3.96 9.52
N ALA A 236 -4.40 3.69 10.25
CA ALA A 236 -4.64 4.29 11.54
C ALA A 236 -3.55 3.92 12.56
N ALA A 237 -3.03 2.69 12.49
CA ALA A 237 -1.92 2.25 13.34
C ALA A 237 -0.59 2.93 13.00
N SER A 238 -0.40 3.46 11.78
CA SER A 238 0.84 4.16 11.39
C SER A 238 0.92 5.60 11.91
N LEU A 239 -0.21 6.20 12.27
CA LEU A 239 -0.27 7.59 12.75
C LEU A 239 0.53 7.78 14.04
N GLY A 240 1.67 8.46 13.94
CA GLY A 240 2.58 8.70 15.07
C GLY A 240 3.39 7.48 15.51
N ALA A 241 3.36 6.38 14.75
CA ALA A 241 4.12 5.17 15.04
C ALA A 241 5.64 5.41 14.98
N SER A 242 6.42 4.66 15.75
CA SER A 242 7.88 4.72 15.65
C SER A 242 8.37 4.22 14.27
N GLU A 243 9.59 4.55 13.84
CA GLU A 243 10.14 4.01 12.59
C GLU A 243 10.12 2.48 12.57
N LYS A 244 10.49 1.84 13.69
CA LYS A 244 10.43 0.39 13.84
C LYS A 244 9.02 -0.16 13.57
N ASP A 245 8.00 0.50 14.12
CA ASP A 245 6.61 0.07 13.97
C ASP A 245 6.08 0.34 12.55
N ILE A 246 6.52 1.42 11.89
CA ILE A 246 6.22 1.65 10.47
C ILE A 246 6.73 0.48 9.63
N TRP A 247 7.99 0.07 9.78
CA TRP A 247 8.53 -1.05 9.02
C TRP A 247 7.84 -2.38 9.35
N HIS A 248 7.39 -2.57 10.59
CA HIS A 248 6.58 -3.73 10.96
C HIS A 248 5.20 -3.71 10.30
N LEU A 249 4.51 -2.55 10.30
CA LEU A 249 3.24 -2.36 9.60
C LEU A 249 3.37 -2.55 8.09
N THR A 250 4.48 -2.14 7.48
CA THR A 250 4.75 -2.42 6.06
C THR A 250 4.80 -3.91 5.78
N LYS A 251 5.32 -4.74 6.70
CA LYS A 251 5.27 -6.20 6.56
C LYS A 251 3.86 -6.74 6.73
N VAL A 252 3.08 -6.22 7.67
CA VAL A 252 1.67 -6.58 7.81
C VAL A 252 0.93 -6.28 6.50
N TYR A 253 1.14 -5.09 5.93
CA TYR A 253 0.61 -4.70 4.63
C TYR A 253 1.07 -5.65 3.52
N TRP A 254 2.37 -5.99 3.46
CA TRP A 254 2.91 -6.91 2.47
C TRP A 254 2.26 -8.31 2.52
N TYR A 255 2.14 -8.93 3.70
CA TYR A 255 1.55 -10.26 3.84
C TYR A 255 0.01 -10.27 3.87
N THR A 256 -0.62 -9.11 3.70
CA THR A 256 -2.09 -9.00 3.57
C THR A 256 -2.46 -8.36 2.23
N VAL A 257 -2.29 -7.06 2.11
CA VAL A 257 -2.72 -6.25 0.98
C VAL A 257 -1.97 -6.61 -0.30
N GLU A 258 -0.69 -6.98 -0.24
CA GLU A 258 0.10 -7.33 -1.43
C GLU A 258 0.06 -8.83 -1.76
N PHE A 259 0.27 -9.70 -0.78
CA PHE A 259 0.42 -11.15 -1.00
C PHE A 259 -0.52 -12.01 -0.14
N GLY A 260 -1.64 -11.44 0.30
CA GLY A 260 -2.63 -12.13 1.10
C GLY A 260 -3.51 -13.09 0.30
N VAL A 261 -3.91 -14.17 0.98
CA VAL A 261 -4.88 -15.15 0.49
C VAL A 261 -5.97 -15.40 1.54
N VAL A 262 -7.15 -15.77 1.08
CA VAL A 262 -8.27 -16.27 1.90
C VAL A 262 -8.58 -17.71 1.51
N TYR A 263 -9.14 -18.49 2.44
CA TYR A 263 -9.57 -19.86 2.14
C TYR A 263 -11.03 -19.90 1.72
N GLU A 264 -11.28 -20.41 0.52
CA GLU A 264 -12.61 -20.71 0.01
C GLU A 264 -12.75 -22.22 -0.16
N SER A 265 -13.66 -22.82 0.62
CA SER A 265 -13.86 -24.28 0.61
C SER A 265 -12.56 -25.09 0.80
N GLY A 266 -11.61 -24.56 1.57
CA GLY A 266 -10.31 -25.19 1.83
C GLY A 266 -9.25 -24.94 0.76
N VAL A 267 -9.55 -24.16 -0.29
CA VAL A 267 -8.60 -23.76 -1.33
C VAL A 267 -8.15 -22.32 -1.09
N PRO A 268 -6.84 -22.01 -1.09
CA PRO A 268 -6.37 -20.64 -0.99
C PRO A 268 -6.72 -19.85 -2.27
N LYS A 269 -7.21 -18.64 -2.08
CA LYS A 269 -7.61 -17.69 -3.13
C LYS A 269 -6.99 -16.34 -2.84
N ALA A 270 -6.38 -15.75 -3.85
CA ALA A 270 -5.69 -14.47 -3.76
C ALA A 270 -6.68 -13.31 -3.62
N PHE A 271 -6.36 -12.41 -2.69
CA PHE A 271 -6.88 -11.05 -2.66
C PHE A 271 -5.75 -10.01 -2.68
N GLY A 272 -4.50 -10.46 -2.49
CA GLY A 272 -3.32 -9.62 -2.52
C GLY A 272 -3.01 -9.07 -3.91
N ALA A 273 -2.80 -7.76 -4.01
CA ALA A 273 -2.58 -7.05 -5.27
C ALA A 273 -1.33 -7.50 -6.03
N GLY A 274 -0.23 -7.75 -5.33
CA GLY A 274 1.01 -8.30 -5.89
C GLY A 274 0.81 -9.68 -6.54
N ILE A 275 -0.07 -10.51 -5.99
CA ILE A 275 -0.46 -11.78 -6.64
C ILE A 275 -1.36 -11.48 -7.85
N LEU A 276 -2.46 -10.74 -7.65
CA LEU A 276 -3.48 -10.50 -8.67
C LEU A 276 -3.00 -9.75 -9.92
N SER A 277 -1.90 -8.99 -9.81
CA SER A 277 -1.32 -8.22 -10.91
C SER A 277 -0.11 -8.87 -11.57
N SER A 278 0.29 -10.06 -11.10
CA SER A 278 1.45 -10.79 -11.58
C SER A 278 1.04 -12.18 -12.07
N TYR A 279 1.26 -12.43 -13.36
CA TYR A 279 0.94 -13.71 -13.99
C TYR A 279 1.72 -14.86 -13.34
N GLY A 280 3.01 -14.65 -13.05
CA GLY A 280 3.87 -15.65 -12.44
C GLY A 280 3.49 -15.97 -10.99
N GLU A 281 3.08 -14.96 -10.21
CA GLU A 281 2.67 -15.16 -8.82
C GLU A 281 1.32 -15.86 -8.71
N MET A 282 0.36 -15.55 -9.58
CA MET A 282 -0.91 -16.28 -9.64
C MET A 282 -0.71 -17.77 -9.95
N GLU A 283 0.11 -18.09 -10.96
CA GLU A 283 0.46 -19.47 -11.27
C GLU A 283 1.18 -20.14 -10.08
N HIS A 284 2.15 -19.46 -9.47
CA HIS A 284 2.88 -19.99 -8.31
C HIS A 284 1.94 -20.32 -7.15
N CYS A 285 1.04 -19.39 -6.80
CA CYS A 285 0.01 -19.58 -5.77
C CYS A 285 -0.91 -20.76 -6.09
N GLY A 286 -1.28 -20.93 -7.37
CA GLY A 286 -2.17 -21.99 -7.86
C GLY A 286 -1.58 -23.40 -7.85
N THR A 287 -0.27 -23.53 -8.03
CA THR A 287 0.42 -24.83 -8.14
C THR A 287 0.61 -25.57 -6.82
N GLY A 288 0.22 -24.98 -5.69
CA GLY A 288 0.44 -25.54 -4.35
C GLY A 288 1.91 -25.57 -3.92
N LYS A 289 2.80 -24.92 -4.68
CA LYS A 289 4.22 -24.76 -4.33
C LYS A 289 4.45 -23.68 -3.28
N ALA A 290 3.53 -22.72 -3.17
CA ALA A 290 3.56 -21.68 -2.16
C ALA A 290 3.20 -22.23 -0.78
N THR A 291 3.94 -21.82 0.25
CA THR A 291 3.57 -22.11 1.64
C THR A 291 2.61 -21.03 2.13
N VAL A 292 1.37 -21.43 2.46
CA VAL A 292 0.37 -20.54 3.05
C VAL A 292 0.38 -20.75 4.56
N SER A 293 0.44 -19.65 5.32
CA SER A 293 0.42 -19.68 6.79
C SER A 293 -0.53 -18.61 7.33
N GLY A 294 -1.06 -18.85 8.54
CA GLY A 294 -1.87 -17.86 9.23
C GLY A 294 -1.03 -16.65 9.61
N LEU A 295 -1.56 -15.44 9.42
CA LEU A 295 -0.91 -14.21 9.82
C LEU A 295 -1.23 -13.86 11.27
N ASP A 296 -0.20 -13.73 12.10
CA ASP A 296 -0.28 -13.03 13.39
C ASP A 296 0.40 -11.66 13.27
N PRO A 297 -0.35 -10.54 13.23
CA PRO A 297 0.20 -9.21 13.04
C PRO A 297 1.04 -8.72 14.22
N TYR A 298 1.01 -9.40 15.37
CA TYR A 298 1.82 -9.06 16.55
C TYR A 298 3.13 -9.87 16.63
N SER A 299 3.26 -10.91 15.83
CA SER A 299 4.45 -11.76 15.79
C SER A 299 5.57 -11.17 14.93
N ARG A 300 6.79 -11.70 15.05
CA ARG A 300 7.88 -11.32 14.15
C ARG A 300 7.62 -11.87 12.75
N LEU A 301 7.37 -10.98 11.80
CA LEU A 301 7.12 -11.35 10.40
C LEU A 301 8.43 -11.55 9.61
N PRO A 302 8.47 -12.48 8.63
CA PRO A 302 9.69 -12.75 7.87
C PRO A 302 10.15 -11.54 7.07
N ASN A 303 11.47 -11.42 6.86
CA ASN A 303 12.06 -10.47 5.93
C ASN A 303 12.05 -11.11 4.54
N SER A 304 10.91 -11.11 3.85
CA SER A 304 10.80 -11.65 2.48
C SER A 304 10.48 -10.59 1.44
N ASN A 305 10.42 -9.31 1.83
CA ASN A 305 10.15 -8.23 0.88
C ASN A 305 11.48 -7.79 0.24
N PRO A 306 11.73 -8.08 -1.04
CA PRO A 306 12.96 -7.66 -1.71
C PRO A 306 13.04 -6.14 -1.93
N LEU A 307 11.91 -5.42 -1.76
CA LEU A 307 11.80 -3.97 -1.91
C LEU A 307 12.00 -3.21 -0.59
N LEU A 308 12.15 -3.91 0.54
CA LEU A 308 12.39 -3.29 1.84
C LEU A 308 13.76 -3.75 2.36
N PRO A 309 14.63 -2.82 2.79
CA PRO A 309 15.93 -3.14 3.39
C PRO A 309 15.82 -3.93 4.70
#